data_AF-A0A4D4LYI9-F1
#
_entry.id   AF-A0A4D4LYI9-F1
#
_cell.length_a   1.000
_cell.length_b   1.000
_cell.length_c   1.000
_cell.angle_alpha   90.00
_cell.angle_beta   90.00
_cell.angle_gamma   90.00
#
_symmetry.space_group_name_H-M   'P 1'
#
loop_
_entity.id
_entity.type
_entity.pdbx_description
1 polymer ?
#
loop_
_entity_poly.entity_id
_entity_poly.type
_entity_poly.pdbx_seq_one_letter_code
_entity_poly.pdbx_strand_id
1 'polypeptide(L)'
;MDGPVIDGRAPTFTFGRQLDVRTIRSADFDSGQELTERAVASYIAKYATKGAETATGALDRPLKFLAELAQLDISDHARRLIRTAWALGARKELEDLRLRAWAHMLGFRGHFSTKSRRYSTTLGALRAARAEWRRAQAAAATEGDTGTTLVVSHWVFAGTGLSSAEAWLAASLEPAPGTEGEPIRG
;
A
#
# COMPACT_ATOMS: atom_id res chain seq x y z
N MET A 1 15.70 14.80 9.62
CA MET A 1 14.34 15.38 9.60
C MET A 1 13.95 15.60 11.05
N ASP A 2 13.43 16.77 11.41
CA ASP A 2 13.04 17.03 12.79
C ASP A 2 11.81 16.19 13.15
N GLY A 3 11.88 15.58 14.33
CA GLY A 3 10.83 14.78 14.91
C GLY A 3 9.84 15.60 15.73
N PRO A 4 8.76 14.95 16.21
CA PRO A 4 7.84 15.58 17.15
C PRO A 4 8.55 15.91 18.46
N VAL A 5 8.07 16.95 19.15
CA VAL A 5 8.59 17.30 20.49
C VAL A 5 8.14 16.24 21.48
N ILE A 6 9.10 15.59 22.13
CA ILE A 6 8.87 14.58 23.17
C ILE A 6 9.64 14.99 24.41
N ASP A 7 8.97 15.09 25.56
CA ASP A 7 9.58 15.49 26.84
C ASP A 7 10.39 16.81 26.71
N GLY A 8 9.88 17.76 25.90
CA GLY A 8 10.52 19.06 25.62
C GLY A 8 11.71 19.02 24.65
N ARG A 9 11.96 17.90 23.97
CA ARG A 9 13.06 17.74 23.00
C ARG A 9 12.52 17.42 21.60
N ALA A 10 13.08 18.06 20.57
CA ALA A 10 12.81 17.73 19.17
C ALA A 10 13.97 16.87 18.61
N PRO A 11 13.88 15.53 18.63
CA PRO A 11 14.95 14.68 18.12
C PRO A 11 15.05 14.80 16.61
N THR A 12 16.28 14.77 16.08
CA THR A 12 16.49 14.69 14.63
C THR A 12 16.58 13.22 14.20
N PHE A 13 15.75 12.82 13.24
CA PHE A 13 15.81 11.50 12.63
C PHE A 13 16.77 11.48 11.45
N THR A 14 17.64 10.45 11.43
CA THR A 14 18.53 10.11 10.32
C THR A 14 18.32 8.65 9.94
N PHE A 15 18.69 8.29 8.71
CA PHE A 15 18.80 6.88 8.38
C PHE A 15 19.90 6.22 9.21
N GLY A 16 19.65 4.99 9.66
CA GLY A 16 20.65 4.17 10.34
C GLY A 16 21.68 3.62 9.36
N ARG A 17 22.52 2.69 9.84
CA ARG A 17 23.57 2.05 9.03
C ARG A 17 23.06 0.95 8.09
N GLN A 18 21.85 0.46 8.31
CA GLN A 18 21.22 -0.61 7.52
C GLN A 18 20.55 -0.02 6.28
N LEU A 19 21.36 0.52 5.37
CA LEU A 19 20.91 1.07 4.09
C LEU A 19 21.36 0.13 2.98
N ASP A 20 20.40 -0.42 2.23
CA ASP A 20 20.67 -1.12 0.96
C ASP A 20 20.33 -0.17 -0.19
N VAL A 21 21.34 0.57 -0.66
CA VAL A 21 21.21 1.51 -1.78
C VAL A 21 21.87 0.88 -2.99
N ARG A 22 21.07 0.60 -4.02
CA ARG A 22 21.54 0.03 -5.28
C ARG A 22 21.15 0.93 -6.44
N THR A 23 22.12 1.20 -7.31
CA THR A 23 21.84 1.81 -8.61
C THR A 23 21.15 0.77 -9.49
N ILE A 24 20.03 1.13 -10.09
CA ILE A 24 19.32 0.29 -11.06
C ILE A 24 20.05 0.40 -12.40
N ARG A 25 20.53 -0.72 -12.93
CA ARG A 25 21.24 -0.84 -14.21
C ARG A 25 20.46 -1.76 -15.15
N SER A 26 20.70 -1.69 -16.45
CA SER A 26 20.08 -2.60 -17.43
C SER A 26 20.31 -4.08 -17.11
N ALA A 27 21.44 -4.42 -16.47
CA ALA A 27 21.75 -5.79 -16.05
C ALA A 27 20.88 -6.32 -14.89
N ASP A 28 20.14 -5.46 -14.18
CA ASP A 28 19.23 -5.87 -13.09
C ASP A 28 17.88 -6.39 -13.60
N PHE A 29 17.66 -6.37 -14.92
CA PHE A 29 16.43 -6.81 -15.58
C PHE A 29 16.67 -8.14 -16.30
N ASP A 30 15.77 -9.10 -16.06
CA ASP A 30 15.76 -10.34 -16.84
C ASP A 30 15.54 -10.01 -18.32
N SER A 31 16.10 -10.83 -19.23
CA SER A 31 15.97 -10.72 -20.70
C SER A 31 16.73 -9.59 -21.42
N GLY A 32 17.71 -8.94 -20.78
CA GLY A 32 18.57 -7.95 -21.47
C GLY A 32 17.81 -6.71 -21.94
N GLN A 33 16.69 -6.41 -21.29
CA GLN A 33 15.89 -5.21 -21.59
C GLN A 33 16.75 -3.95 -21.45
N GLU A 34 16.60 -3.03 -22.40
CA GLU A 34 17.11 -1.68 -22.22
C GLU A 34 16.46 -1.03 -20.99
N LEU A 35 17.25 -0.19 -20.31
CA LEU A 35 16.80 0.60 -19.17
C LEU A 35 15.80 1.67 -19.62
N THR A 36 14.56 1.24 -19.82
CA THR A 36 13.44 2.11 -20.15
C THR A 36 12.75 2.59 -18.87
N GLU A 37 12.08 3.74 -18.93
CA GLU A 37 11.27 4.26 -17.82
C GLU A 37 10.22 3.23 -17.33
N ARG A 38 9.64 2.48 -18.28
CA ARG A 38 8.64 1.43 -17.99
C ARG A 38 9.25 0.26 -17.23
N ALA A 39 10.47 -0.16 -17.58
CA ALA A 39 11.18 -1.21 -16.88
C ALA A 39 11.50 -0.77 -15.43
N VAL A 40 12.06 0.43 -15.27
CA VAL A 40 12.36 1.01 -13.95
C VAL A 40 11.10 1.12 -13.08
N ALA A 41 9.99 1.61 -13.65
CA ALA A 41 8.73 1.71 -12.92
C ALA A 41 8.22 0.35 -12.45
N SER A 42 8.29 -0.67 -13.32
CA SER A 42 7.91 -2.05 -12.99
C SER A 42 8.79 -2.66 -11.90
N TYR A 43 10.10 -2.41 -11.97
CA TYR A 43 11.04 -2.85 -10.95
C TYR A 43 10.76 -2.19 -9.61
N ILE A 44 10.60 -0.86 -9.57
CA ILE A 44 10.22 -0.14 -8.34
C ILE A 44 8.91 -0.71 -7.78
N ALA A 45 7.90 -0.94 -8.62
CA ALA A 45 6.62 -1.52 -8.20
C ALA A 45 6.80 -2.92 -7.58
N LYS A 46 7.62 -3.80 -8.18
CA LYS A 46 7.94 -5.14 -7.65
C LYS A 46 8.49 -5.08 -6.23
N TYR A 47 9.48 -4.22 -5.98
CA TYR A 47 10.09 -4.15 -4.64
C TYR A 47 9.22 -3.40 -3.63
N ALA A 48 8.43 -2.43 -4.10
CA ALA A 48 7.39 -1.77 -3.31
C ALA A 48 6.36 -2.76 -2.76
N THR A 49 5.83 -3.65 -3.61
CA THR A 49 4.80 -4.61 -3.20
C THR A 49 5.39 -5.79 -2.42
N LYS A 50 6.54 -6.30 -2.83
CA LYS A 50 7.23 -7.39 -2.11
C LYS A 50 7.59 -6.99 -0.67
N GLY A 51 8.00 -5.75 -0.46
CA GLY A 51 8.28 -5.21 0.88
C GLY A 51 7.01 -5.09 1.75
N ALA A 52 5.87 -4.74 1.15
CA ALA A 52 4.61 -4.64 1.87
C ALA A 52 4.07 -6.00 2.32
N GLU A 53 4.09 -7.01 1.44
CA GLU A 53 3.62 -8.37 1.75
C GLU A 53 4.42 -9.03 2.88
N THR A 54 5.75 -8.89 2.84
CA THR A 54 6.65 -9.53 3.83
C THR A 54 6.51 -8.92 5.23
N ALA A 55 6.15 -7.64 5.32
CA ALA A 55 6.16 -6.89 6.58
C ALA A 55 4.84 -6.98 7.36
N THR A 56 3.70 -7.18 6.69
CA THR A 56 2.36 -7.09 7.31
C THR A 56 1.39 -8.19 6.91
N GLY A 57 1.81 -9.25 6.22
CA GLY A 57 0.92 -10.30 5.69
C GLY A 57 -0.04 -10.95 6.71
N ALA A 58 0.32 -10.98 7.99
CA ALA A 58 -0.51 -11.52 9.09
C ALA A 58 -1.29 -10.44 9.89
N LEU A 59 -1.27 -9.18 9.45
CA LEU A 59 -1.74 -8.00 10.20
C LEU A 59 -2.76 -7.20 9.40
N ASP A 60 -3.88 -7.83 9.06
CA ASP A 60 -4.98 -7.26 8.27
C ASP A 60 -5.91 -6.34 9.08
N ARG A 61 -5.87 -6.43 10.41
CA ARG A 61 -6.78 -5.70 11.31
C ARG A 61 -6.06 -4.97 12.46
N PRO A 62 -6.65 -3.88 12.98
CA PRO A 62 -6.17 -3.22 14.19
C PRO A 62 -6.06 -4.17 15.39
N LEU A 63 -4.98 -4.02 16.15
CA LEU A 63 -4.79 -4.71 17.42
C LEU A 63 -5.65 -4.05 18.49
N LYS A 64 -6.39 -4.88 19.23
CA LYS A 64 -7.14 -4.47 20.43
C LYS A 64 -6.23 -4.52 21.66
N PHE A 65 -5.38 -5.54 21.73
CA PHE A 65 -4.44 -5.77 22.84
C PHE A 65 -3.08 -6.23 22.33
N LEU A 66 -2.01 -5.82 23.02
CA LEU A 66 -0.64 -6.20 22.63
C LEU A 66 -0.37 -7.72 22.75
N ALA A 67 -1.14 -8.41 23.61
CA ALA A 67 -1.03 -9.86 23.80
C ALA A 67 -1.38 -10.67 22.54
N GLU A 68 -2.16 -10.09 21.60
CA GLU A 68 -2.49 -10.73 20.32
C GLU A 68 -1.24 -11.08 19.51
N LEU A 69 -0.12 -10.38 19.71
CA LEU A 69 1.16 -10.65 19.02
C LEU A 69 1.73 -12.05 19.28
N ALA A 70 1.35 -12.70 20.38
CA ALA A 70 1.84 -14.04 20.71
C ALA A 70 1.30 -15.11 19.75
N GLN A 71 0.17 -14.84 19.09
CA GLN A 71 -0.51 -15.78 18.19
C GLN A 71 -0.20 -15.52 16.71
N LEU A 72 0.60 -14.49 16.41
CA LEU A 72 0.91 -14.10 15.04
C LEU A 72 2.26 -14.66 14.62
N ASP A 73 2.25 -15.33 13.46
CA ASP A 73 3.48 -15.70 12.75
C ASP A 73 4.05 -14.47 12.03
N ILE A 74 4.88 -13.72 12.75
CA ILE A 74 5.56 -12.53 12.26
C ILE A 74 7.02 -12.53 12.68
N SER A 75 7.85 -11.86 11.88
CA SER A 75 9.27 -11.66 12.21
C SER A 75 9.46 -10.91 13.54
N ASP A 76 10.57 -11.17 14.22
CA ASP A 76 10.94 -10.46 15.45
C ASP A 76 11.08 -8.96 15.23
N HIS A 77 11.53 -8.56 14.04
CA HIS A 77 11.63 -7.15 13.67
C HIS A 77 10.24 -6.49 13.62
N ALA A 78 9.28 -7.10 12.92
CA ALA A 78 7.90 -6.62 12.88
C ALA A 78 7.30 -6.55 14.30
N ARG A 79 7.47 -7.61 15.11
CA ARG A 79 7.03 -7.64 16.51
C ARG A 79 7.59 -6.47 17.33
N ARG A 80 8.87 -6.14 17.14
CA ARG A 80 9.54 -5.01 17.81
C ARG A 80 8.99 -3.66 17.35
N LEU A 81 8.76 -3.48 16.05
CA LEU A 81 8.15 -2.26 15.50
C LEU A 81 6.74 -2.05 16.07
N ILE A 82 5.91 -3.10 16.10
CA ILE A 82 4.54 -3.02 16.63
C ILE A 82 4.57 -2.65 18.12
N ARG A 83 5.40 -3.32 18.93
CA ARG A 83 5.56 -2.99 20.36
C ARG A 83 5.98 -1.54 20.56
N THR A 84 6.89 -1.06 19.73
CA THR A 84 7.38 0.33 19.78
C THR A 84 6.26 1.31 19.43
N ALA A 85 5.53 1.09 18.34
CA ALA A 85 4.38 1.91 17.96
C ALA A 85 3.28 1.91 19.04
N TRP A 86 3.04 0.74 19.66
CA TRP A 86 2.06 0.58 20.74
C TRP A 86 2.44 1.34 22.02
N ALA A 87 3.73 1.36 22.36
CA ALA A 87 4.26 2.09 23.51
C ALA A 87 4.28 3.60 23.26
N LEU A 88 4.75 4.04 22.09
CA LEU A 88 4.75 5.46 21.72
C LEU A 88 3.34 6.02 21.58
N GLY A 89 2.40 5.23 21.04
CA GLY A 89 1.00 5.62 20.94
C GLY A 89 0.25 5.74 22.27
N ALA A 90 0.88 5.42 23.41
CA ALA A 90 0.35 5.70 24.74
C ALA A 90 0.73 7.10 25.26
N ARG A 91 1.64 7.81 24.59
CA ARG A 91 2.05 9.16 24.98
C ARG A 91 1.09 10.20 24.41
N LYS A 92 0.56 11.07 25.27
CA LYS A 92 -0.35 12.16 24.85
C LYS A 92 0.28 13.12 23.86
N GLU A 93 1.58 13.39 24.01
CA GLU A 93 2.35 14.27 23.10
C GLU A 93 2.40 13.76 21.66
N LEU A 94 2.08 12.48 21.42
CA LEU A 94 2.12 11.80 20.12
C LEU A 94 0.74 11.32 19.66
N GLU A 95 -0.33 11.81 20.28
CA GLU A 95 -1.70 11.36 20.02
C GLU A 95 -2.13 11.59 18.56
N ASP A 96 -1.71 12.71 17.97
CA ASP A 96 -1.98 13.12 16.59
C ASP A 96 -1.42 12.14 15.55
N LEU A 97 -0.32 11.45 15.88
CA LEU A 97 0.28 10.41 15.04
C LEU A 97 -0.55 9.13 14.99
N ARG A 98 -1.44 8.91 15.97
CA ARG A 98 -2.34 7.74 16.06
C ARG A 98 -1.61 6.38 16.00
N LEU A 99 -0.37 6.30 16.51
CA LEU A 99 0.51 5.14 16.35
C LEU A 99 -0.11 3.82 16.83
N ARG A 100 -0.88 3.85 17.92
CA ARG A 100 -1.54 2.64 18.45
C ARG A 100 -2.64 2.11 17.52
N ALA A 101 -3.44 3.01 16.93
CA ALA A 101 -4.48 2.63 15.97
C ALA A 101 -3.89 1.94 14.73
N TRP A 102 -2.68 2.33 14.35
CA TRP A 102 -1.97 1.82 13.17
C TRP A 102 -0.83 0.87 13.52
N ALA A 103 -0.77 0.35 14.75
CA ALA A 103 0.33 -0.50 15.20
C ALA A 103 0.42 -1.80 14.39
N HIS A 104 -0.72 -2.38 13.98
CA HIS A 104 -0.78 -3.51 13.05
C HIS A 104 -0.11 -3.21 11.70
N MET A 105 -0.16 -1.96 11.23
CA MET A 105 0.54 -1.47 10.05
C MET A 105 1.94 -0.91 10.39
N LEU A 106 2.58 -1.45 11.43
CA LEU A 106 3.90 -1.02 11.91
C LEU A 106 3.97 0.47 12.30
N GLY A 107 2.82 1.08 12.63
CA GLY A 107 2.69 2.51 12.94
C GLY A 107 2.42 3.41 11.73
N PHE A 108 2.32 2.86 10.51
CA PHE A 108 2.08 3.62 9.29
C PHE A 108 0.60 3.72 8.93
N ARG A 109 0.17 4.91 8.52
CA ARG A 109 -1.23 5.23 8.19
C ARG A 109 -1.63 4.90 6.74
N GLY A 110 -1.23 3.72 6.26
CA GLY A 110 -1.65 3.18 4.95
C GLY A 110 -0.76 3.49 3.75
N HIS A 111 0.44 4.05 3.93
CA HIS A 111 1.41 4.22 2.84
C HIS A 111 2.71 3.50 3.20
N PHE A 112 2.98 2.39 2.50
CA PHE A 112 4.23 1.62 2.63
C PHE A 112 5.44 2.37 2.04
N SER A 113 5.20 3.47 1.34
CA SER A 113 6.22 4.35 0.76
C SER A 113 6.15 5.72 1.41
N THR A 114 7.30 6.20 1.89
CA THR A 114 7.48 7.60 2.28
C THR A 114 8.05 8.38 1.10
N LYS A 115 7.51 9.58 0.86
CA LYS A 115 7.99 10.47 -0.20
C LYS A 115 9.04 11.40 0.36
N SER A 116 10.18 11.48 -0.32
CA SER A 116 11.15 12.53 -0.02
C SER A 116 10.61 13.86 -0.51
N ARG A 117 10.62 14.89 0.35
CA ARG A 117 10.28 16.26 -0.07
C ARG A 117 11.19 16.78 -1.19
N ARG A 118 12.44 16.30 -1.25
CA ARG A 118 13.45 16.78 -2.21
C ARG A 118 13.46 16.01 -3.53
N TYR A 119 13.08 14.73 -3.50
CA TYR A 119 13.24 13.83 -4.65
C TYR A 119 11.94 13.25 -5.19
N SER A 120 10.80 13.51 -4.53
CA SER A 120 9.49 13.04 -5.00
C SER A 120 8.65 14.18 -5.58
N THR A 121 7.99 13.92 -6.71
CA THR A 121 6.92 14.78 -7.23
C THR A 121 5.60 14.53 -6.49
N THR A 122 4.62 15.43 -6.62
CA THR A 122 3.33 15.28 -5.95
C THR A 122 2.42 14.33 -6.73
N LEU A 123 1.49 13.64 -6.03
CA LEU A 123 0.46 12.86 -6.73
C LEU A 123 -0.44 13.76 -7.59
N GLY A 124 -0.63 15.01 -7.19
CA GLY A 124 -1.35 16.01 -7.99
C GLY A 124 -0.66 16.24 -9.33
N ALA A 125 0.65 16.49 -9.32
CA ALA A 125 1.44 16.67 -10.53
C ALA A 125 1.42 15.42 -11.42
N LEU A 126 1.54 14.22 -10.84
CA LEU A 126 1.45 12.97 -11.61
C LEU A 126 0.06 12.73 -12.22
N ARG A 127 -1.02 13.06 -11.50
CA ARG A 127 -2.39 12.96 -12.03
C ARG A 127 -2.62 13.96 -13.16
N ALA A 128 -2.14 15.19 -13.00
CA ALA A 128 -2.22 16.22 -14.04
C ALA A 128 -1.47 15.81 -15.31
N ALA A 129 -0.22 15.32 -15.18
CA ALA A 129 0.57 14.83 -16.30
C ALA A 129 -0.12 13.67 -17.04
N ARG A 130 -0.72 12.71 -16.32
CA ARG A 130 -1.50 11.63 -16.95
C ARG A 130 -2.76 12.14 -17.64
N ALA A 131 -3.45 13.11 -17.06
CA ALA A 131 -4.62 13.71 -17.67
C ALA A 131 -4.25 14.42 -18.98
N GLU A 132 -3.16 15.20 -18.99
CA GLU A 132 -2.66 15.86 -20.19
C GLU A 132 -2.28 14.86 -21.28
N TRP A 133 -1.51 13.82 -20.94
CA TRP A 133 -1.15 12.77 -21.88
C TRP A 133 -2.37 12.07 -22.48
N ARG A 134 -3.39 11.76 -21.66
CA ARG A 134 -4.65 11.19 -22.16
C ARG A 134 -5.41 12.16 -23.07
N ARG A 135 -5.42 13.45 -22.78
CA ARG A 135 -6.03 14.47 -23.65
C ARG A 135 -5.33 14.55 -25.01
N ALA A 136 -4.01 14.60 -25.02
CA ALA A 136 -3.22 14.63 -26.24
C ALA A 136 -3.44 13.36 -27.09
N GLN A 137 -3.48 12.19 -26.47
CA GLN A 137 -3.80 10.93 -27.14
C GLN A 137 -5.21 10.92 -27.75
N ALA A 138 -6.21 11.43 -27.03
CA ALA A 138 -7.59 11.50 -27.52
C ALA A 138 -7.72 12.50 -28.69
N ALA A 139 -7.05 13.65 -28.62
CA ALA A 139 -7.02 14.64 -29.70
C ALA A 139 -6.37 14.05 -30.97
N ALA A 140 -5.22 13.40 -30.84
CA ALA A 140 -4.53 12.74 -31.96
C ALA A 140 -5.35 11.59 -32.59
N ALA A 141 -6.12 10.85 -31.78
CA ALA A 141 -7.04 9.82 -32.28
C ALA A 141 -8.23 10.42 -33.06
N THR A 142 -8.66 11.64 -32.70
CA THR A 142 -9.77 12.35 -33.37
C THR A 142 -9.32 12.95 -34.71
N GLU A 143 -8.06 13.38 -34.83
CA GLU A 143 -7.50 13.93 -36.09
C GLU A 143 -7.18 12.85 -37.14
N GLY A 144 -6.99 11.59 -36.71
CA GLY A 144 -6.69 10.46 -37.61
C GLY A 144 -7.90 9.68 -38.12
N ASP A 145 -9.11 9.95 -37.63
CA ASP A 145 -10.32 9.15 -37.91
C ASP A 145 -11.43 10.00 -38.55
N THR A 146 -11.39 10.18 -39.88
CA THR A 146 -12.56 10.61 -40.66
C THR A 146 -13.57 9.47 -40.86
N GLY A 147 -13.46 8.36 -40.12
CA GLY A 147 -14.20 7.12 -40.29
C GLY A 147 -14.96 6.68 -39.04
N THR A 148 -15.90 7.50 -38.58
CA THR A 148 -17.00 7.11 -37.68
C THR A 148 -16.58 6.27 -36.46
N THR A 149 -16.13 6.93 -35.39
CA THR A 149 -15.92 6.28 -34.08
C THR A 149 -17.23 5.64 -33.58
N LEU A 150 -17.35 4.31 -33.68
CA LEU A 150 -18.48 3.55 -33.12
C LEU A 150 -18.31 3.42 -31.60
N VAL A 151 -19.14 4.12 -30.84
CA VAL A 151 -19.23 3.95 -29.38
C VAL A 151 -20.01 2.67 -29.09
N VAL A 152 -19.30 1.58 -28.78
CA VAL A 152 -19.91 0.24 -28.61
C VAL A 152 -20.63 0.06 -27.26
N SER A 153 -20.32 0.86 -26.23
CA SER A 153 -21.09 0.85 -24.97
C SER A 153 -20.77 2.06 -24.08
N HIS A 154 -21.75 2.45 -23.27
CA HIS A 154 -21.59 3.43 -22.18
C HIS A 154 -21.61 2.68 -20.86
N TRP A 155 -20.62 2.93 -20.00
CA TRP A 155 -20.58 2.38 -18.65
C TRP A 155 -21.06 3.44 -17.67
N VAL A 156 -22.08 3.10 -16.90
CA VAL A 156 -22.56 3.92 -15.79
C VAL A 156 -22.20 3.21 -14.50
N PHE A 157 -21.78 3.99 -13.50
CA PHE A 157 -21.54 3.46 -12.17
C PHE A 157 -22.84 2.89 -11.59
N ALA A 158 -22.88 1.57 -11.41
CA ALA A 158 -24.07 0.85 -10.94
C ALA A 158 -24.21 0.80 -9.40
N GLY A 159 -23.21 1.29 -8.66
CA GLY A 159 -23.18 1.26 -7.19
C GLY A 159 -22.02 0.45 -6.61
N THR A 160 -21.94 0.40 -5.28
CA THR A 160 -20.97 -0.39 -4.51
C THR A 160 -21.68 -1.16 -3.41
N GLY A 161 -21.32 -2.43 -3.23
CA GLY A 161 -21.95 -3.33 -2.25
C GLY A 161 -22.92 -4.29 -2.92
N LEU A 162 -23.38 -5.28 -2.14
CA LEU A 162 -24.40 -6.22 -2.58
C LEU A 162 -25.74 -5.47 -2.62
N SER A 163 -26.50 -5.62 -3.70
CA SER A 163 -27.92 -5.28 -3.71
C SER A 163 -28.66 -6.10 -2.65
N SER A 164 -29.86 -5.68 -2.26
CA SER A 164 -30.67 -6.44 -1.28
C SER A 164 -30.89 -7.89 -1.69
N ALA A 165 -31.01 -8.15 -3.01
CA ALA A 165 -31.13 -9.50 -3.55
C ALA A 165 -29.83 -10.29 -3.44
N GLU A 166 -28.69 -9.68 -3.75
CA GLU A 166 -27.37 -10.33 -3.65
C GLU A 166 -26.95 -10.55 -2.19
N ALA A 167 -27.35 -9.66 -1.27
CA ALA A 167 -27.14 -9.82 0.17
C ALA A 167 -27.96 -11.00 0.72
N TRP A 168 -29.22 -11.11 0.30
CA TRP A 168 -30.06 -12.27 0.63
C TRP A 168 -29.49 -13.56 0.03
N LEU A 169 -29.06 -13.53 -1.24
CA LEU A 169 -28.47 -14.69 -1.91
C LEU A 169 -27.19 -15.15 -1.21
N ALA A 170 -26.28 -14.22 -0.91
CA ALA A 170 -25.05 -14.50 -0.17
C ALA A 170 -25.32 -15.09 1.22
N ALA A 171 -26.36 -14.62 1.91
CA ALA A 171 -26.79 -15.17 3.20
C ALA A 171 -27.47 -16.55 3.09
N SER A 172 -28.02 -16.88 1.92
CA SER A 172 -28.71 -18.15 1.64
C SER A 172 -27.79 -19.27 1.14
N LEU A 173 -26.54 -18.94 0.80
CA LEU A 173 -25.53 -19.92 0.42
C LEU A 173 -24.96 -20.53 1.71
N GLU A 174 -25.40 -21.75 2.03
CA GLU A 174 -24.72 -22.59 3.02
C GLU A 174 -23.30 -22.91 2.52
N PRO A 175 -22.24 -22.72 3.34
CA PRO A 175 -20.92 -23.17 2.96
C PRO A 175 -20.97 -24.69 2.73
N ALA A 176 -20.50 -25.14 1.57
CA ALA A 176 -20.43 -26.56 1.29
C ALA A 176 -19.58 -27.25 2.38
N PRO A 177 -20.07 -28.33 3.02
CA PRO A 177 -19.26 -29.07 3.98
C PRO A 177 -18.01 -29.57 3.27
N GLY A 178 -16.84 -29.08 3.70
CA GLY A 178 -15.53 -29.47 3.16
C GLY A 178 -14.77 -28.42 2.34
N THR A 179 -15.16 -27.15 2.32
CA THR A 179 -14.29 -26.08 1.79
C THR A 179 -13.51 -25.39 2.90
N GLU A 180 -12.29 -25.89 3.08
CA GLU A 180 -11.12 -25.36 3.82
C GLU A 180 -11.35 -24.68 5.18
N GLY A 181 -11.02 -25.43 6.25
CA GLY A 181 -10.76 -24.86 7.57
C GLY A 181 -11.37 -25.60 8.76
N GLU A 182 -11.36 -26.94 8.79
CA GLU A 182 -11.67 -27.66 10.04
C GLU A 182 -10.42 -27.82 10.92
N PRO A 183 -10.49 -27.47 12.22
CA PRO A 183 -9.41 -27.70 13.16
C PRO A 183 -9.41 -29.18 13.57
N ILE A 184 -8.30 -29.87 13.30
CA ILE A 184 -8.00 -31.17 13.93
C ILE A 184 -7.84 -30.96 15.44
N ARG A 185 -8.86 -31.33 16.22
CA ARG A 185 -8.77 -31.53 17.67
C ARG A 185 -8.19 -32.90 17.96
N GLY A 186 -7.07 -32.92 18.67
CA GLY A 186 -6.72 -33.97 19.63
C GLY A 186 -7.02 -33.49 21.03
#